data_AF-A0A7K3ZMK5-F1
#
_entry.id   AF-A0A7K3ZMK5-F1
#
_cell.length_a   1.000
_cell.length_b   1.000
_cell.length_c   1.000
_cell.angle_alpha   90.00
_cell.angle_beta   90.00
_cell.angle_gamma   90.00
#
_symmetry.space_group_name_H-M   'P 1'
#
loop_
_entity.id
_entity.type
_entity.pdbx_description
1 polymer ?
#
loop_
_entity_poly.entity_id
_entity_poly.type
_entity_poly.pdbx_seq_one_letter_code
_entity_poly.pdbx_strand_id
1 'polypeptide(L)'
;MANPDYLVERFGLMRKLFKVIFAVFVILMAAFIAAAAVITYDVAGAFATDTHPLPNGAPIGQAIVVYDPGLTGGAKDVATKIGYNLQEAGYNVTLAGVKSGIAVDVAGYDVVVVGGPIYAGKPAKSVQEYLSSLSATEKQKVGVFGYGSIAIDNSDTAAVAKDVAALPEGSTTKLDAVVKVVSGSDVDAAIQDFVTRLLA
;
A
#
# COMPACT_ATOMS: atom_id res chain seq x y z
N MET A 1 -22.92 -64.34 15.97
CA MET A 1 -23.02 -63.81 14.59
C MET A 1 -23.51 -62.38 14.66
N ALA A 2 -22.81 -61.41 14.06
CA ALA A 2 -23.28 -60.03 14.02
C ALA A 2 -24.44 -59.90 13.02
N ASN A 3 -25.52 -59.20 13.40
CA ASN A 3 -26.69 -58.99 12.55
C ASN A 3 -26.29 -58.14 11.31
N PRO A 4 -26.45 -58.62 10.08
CA PRO A 4 -26.06 -57.90 8.86
C PRO A 4 -26.78 -56.55 8.71
N ASP A 5 -28.01 -56.41 9.22
CA ASP A 5 -28.77 -55.15 9.18
C ASP A 5 -28.09 -54.03 9.99
N TYR A 6 -27.41 -54.39 11.08
CA TYR A 6 -26.64 -53.45 11.91
C TYR A 6 -25.45 -52.85 11.16
N LEU A 7 -24.84 -53.60 10.25
CA LEU A 7 -23.72 -53.10 9.44
C LEU A 7 -24.19 -52.14 8.35
N VAL A 8 -25.34 -52.40 7.74
CA VAL A 8 -25.93 -51.53 6.70
C VAL A 8 -26.36 -50.19 7.29
N GLU A 9 -27.03 -50.19 8.44
CA GLU A 9 -27.43 -48.95 9.13
C GLU A 9 -26.22 -48.12 9.57
N ARG A 10 -25.17 -48.76 10.12
CA ARG A 10 -23.94 -48.06 10.51
C ARG A 10 -23.19 -47.48 9.31
N PHE A 11 -23.14 -48.18 8.17
CA PHE A 11 -22.55 -47.64 6.95
C PHE A 11 -23.32 -46.42 6.42
N GLY A 12 -24.65 -46.44 6.48
CA GLY A 12 -25.51 -45.31 6.11
C GLY A 12 -25.29 -44.09 7.01
N LEU A 13 -25.22 -44.30 8.33
CA LEU A 13 -24.97 -43.24 9.31
C LEU A 13 -23.57 -42.63 9.15
N MET A 14 -22.55 -43.48 8.93
CA MET A 14 -21.15 -43.07 8.76
C MET A 14 -20.95 -42.21 7.51
N ARG A 15 -21.65 -42.51 6.41
CA ARG A 15 -21.65 -41.67 5.20
C ARG A 15 -22.29 -40.30 5.42
N LYS A 16 -23.37 -40.21 6.22
CA LYS A 16 -24.01 -38.93 6.58
C LYS A 16 -23.09 -38.09 7.48
N LEU A 17 -22.48 -38.71 8.50
CA LEU A 17 -21.50 -38.07 9.38
C LEU A 17 -20.28 -37.56 8.61
N PHE A 18 -19.72 -38.35 7.68
CA PHE A 18 -18.59 -37.92 6.86
C PHE A 18 -18.93 -36.69 6.00
N LYS A 19 -20.13 -36.65 5.39
CA LYS A 19 -20.59 -35.48 4.64
C LYS A 19 -20.71 -34.23 5.50
N VAL A 20 -21.23 -34.36 6.73
CA VAL A 20 -21.36 -33.23 7.67
C VAL A 20 -19.98 -32.74 8.12
N ILE A 21 -19.07 -33.65 8.50
CA ILE A 21 -17.71 -33.30 8.90
C ILE A 21 -16.97 -32.61 7.73
N PHE A 22 -17.10 -33.15 6.52
CA PHE A 22 -16.49 -32.54 5.34
C PHE A 22 -17.06 -31.16 5.03
N ALA A 23 -18.38 -30.98 5.12
CA ALA A 23 -19.00 -29.66 4.94
C ALA A 23 -18.52 -28.64 5.98
N VAL A 24 -18.44 -29.03 7.25
CA VAL A 24 -17.91 -28.17 8.32
C VAL A 24 -16.43 -27.84 8.07
N PHE A 25 -15.62 -28.81 7.66
CA PHE A 25 -14.22 -28.60 7.31
C PHE A 25 -14.04 -27.60 6.16
N VAL A 26 -14.85 -27.72 5.09
CA VAL A 26 -14.80 -26.77 3.96
C VAL A 26 -15.19 -25.36 4.40
N ILE A 27 -16.21 -25.21 5.25
CA ILE A 27 -16.63 -23.92 5.78
C ILE A 27 -15.51 -23.30 6.65
N LEU A 28 -14.90 -24.09 7.54
CA LEU A 28 -13.79 -23.63 8.37
C LEU A 28 -12.56 -23.25 7.54
N MET A 29 -12.24 -24.03 6.50
CA MET A 29 -11.13 -23.71 5.60
C MET A 29 -11.40 -22.43 4.80
N ALA A 30 -12.63 -22.25 4.29
CA ALA A 30 -13.03 -21.01 3.61
C ALA A 30 -12.93 -19.79 4.54
N ALA A 31 -13.39 -19.92 5.79
CA ALA A 31 -13.28 -18.87 6.80
C ALA A 31 -11.81 -18.56 7.15
N PHE A 32 -10.96 -19.59 7.25
CA PHE A 32 -9.52 -19.42 7.49
C PHE A 32 -8.83 -18.71 6.32
N ILE A 33 -9.13 -19.09 5.08
CA ILE A 33 -8.58 -18.43 3.88
C ILE A 33 -9.04 -16.97 3.82
N ALA A 34 -10.31 -16.68 4.12
CA ALA A 34 -10.81 -15.32 4.16
C ALA A 34 -10.11 -14.49 5.25
N ALA A 35 -9.93 -15.03 6.45
CA ALA A 35 -9.21 -14.37 7.53
C ALA A 35 -7.73 -14.14 7.18
N ALA A 36 -7.06 -15.15 6.64
CA ALA A 36 -5.66 -15.03 6.19
C ALA A 36 -5.52 -13.97 5.09
N ALA A 37 -6.43 -13.94 4.12
CA ALA A 37 -6.44 -12.92 3.07
C ALA A 37 -6.52 -11.52 3.68
N VAL A 38 -7.51 -11.25 4.54
CA VAL A 38 -7.68 -9.95 5.22
C VAL A 38 -6.44 -9.55 6.00
N ILE A 39 -5.81 -10.48 6.72
CA ILE A 39 -4.60 -10.22 7.48
C ILE A 39 -3.46 -9.85 6.53
N THR A 40 -3.20 -10.65 5.49
CA THR A 40 -2.06 -10.43 4.57
C THR A 40 -2.09 -9.14 3.77
N TYR A 41 -3.25 -8.50 3.59
CA TYR A 41 -3.38 -7.33 2.73
C TYR A 41 -2.69 -6.05 3.25
N ASP A 42 -2.36 -5.96 4.55
CA ASP A 42 -1.76 -4.73 5.12
C ASP A 42 -0.86 -4.97 6.34
N VAL A 43 -0.35 -6.21 6.54
CA VAL A 43 0.53 -6.51 7.67
C VAL A 43 1.77 -5.61 7.64
N ALA A 44 2.36 -5.43 6.46
CA ALA A 44 3.58 -4.66 6.30
C ALA A 44 3.37 -3.19 6.69
N GLY A 45 2.29 -2.57 6.20
CA GLY A 45 1.91 -1.19 6.56
C GLY A 45 1.59 -1.03 8.04
N ALA A 46 0.92 -2.01 8.66
CA ALA A 46 0.57 -1.96 10.09
C ALA A 46 1.78 -1.91 11.03
N PHE A 47 2.94 -2.42 10.59
CA PHE A 47 4.20 -2.41 11.36
C PHE A 47 5.27 -1.48 10.78
N ALA A 48 4.95 -0.68 9.77
CA ALA A 48 5.90 0.21 9.12
C ALA A 48 6.23 1.44 9.99
N THR A 49 7.11 1.25 10.97
CA THR A 49 7.53 2.32 11.91
C THR A 49 8.91 2.90 11.60
N ASP A 50 9.65 2.28 10.69
CA ASP A 50 11.04 2.64 10.37
C ASP A 50 11.18 4.06 9.83
N THR A 51 12.30 4.71 10.14
CA THR A 51 12.64 6.04 9.63
C THR A 51 14.10 6.08 9.20
N HIS A 52 14.37 6.63 8.01
CA HIS A 52 15.72 6.71 7.45
C HIS A 52 15.94 8.09 6.82
N PRO A 53 16.78 8.96 7.41
CA PRO A 53 17.20 10.19 6.75
C PRO A 53 18.14 9.86 5.58
N LEU A 54 17.95 10.53 4.45
CA LEU A 54 18.87 10.51 3.31
C LEU A 54 19.73 11.78 3.38
N PRO A 55 21.01 11.69 3.77
CA PRO A 55 21.83 12.87 4.06
C PRO A 55 22.10 13.68 2.80
N ASN A 56 21.82 14.99 2.83
CA ASN A 56 22.20 15.92 1.77
C ASN A 56 23.22 16.94 2.30
N GLY A 57 23.88 17.68 1.41
CA GLY A 57 24.74 18.83 1.72
C GLY A 57 23.93 20.00 2.29
N ALA A 58 24.14 21.23 1.82
CA ALA A 58 23.30 22.35 2.22
C ALA A 58 21.91 22.22 1.57
N PRO A 59 20.83 21.92 2.33
CA PRO A 59 19.55 21.60 1.72
C PRO A 59 18.78 22.87 1.34
N ILE A 60 18.02 22.81 0.24
CA ILE A 60 17.12 23.91 -0.20
C ILE A 60 15.75 23.85 0.47
N GLY A 61 15.44 22.73 1.12
CA GLY A 61 14.15 22.45 1.76
C GLY A 61 14.11 21.05 2.38
N GLN A 62 13.00 20.73 3.02
CA GLN A 62 12.74 19.47 3.71
C GLN A 62 11.72 18.64 2.93
N ALA A 63 12.00 17.36 2.71
CA ALA A 63 11.05 16.42 2.11
C ALA A 63 10.85 15.17 2.96
N ILE A 64 9.64 14.61 2.93
CA ILE A 64 9.32 13.33 3.54
C ILE A 64 8.65 12.41 2.53
N VAL A 65 9.08 11.15 2.49
CA VAL A 65 8.42 10.08 1.74
C VAL A 65 7.85 9.09 2.76
N VAL A 66 6.54 9.16 2.96
CA VAL A 66 5.79 8.27 3.83
C VAL A 66 5.32 7.07 3.03
N TYR A 67 5.65 5.85 3.47
CA TYR A 67 5.33 4.67 2.70
C TYR A 67 4.87 3.45 3.50
N ASP A 68 3.98 2.67 2.92
CA ASP A 68 3.83 1.26 3.25
C ASP A 68 4.84 0.45 2.40
N PRO A 69 5.77 -0.31 3.02
CA PRO A 69 6.74 -1.12 2.29
C PRO A 69 6.12 -2.22 1.42
N GLY A 70 4.91 -2.67 1.76
CA GLY A 70 4.29 -3.87 1.22
C GLY A 70 5.03 -5.15 1.60
N LEU A 71 4.39 -6.29 1.35
CA LEU A 71 4.93 -7.59 1.74
C LEU A 71 6.27 -7.93 1.04
N THR A 72 6.45 -7.49 -0.19
CA THR A 72 7.65 -7.79 -1.01
C THR A 72 8.72 -6.72 -0.92
N GLY A 73 8.45 -5.57 -0.30
CA GLY A 73 9.37 -4.43 -0.27
C GLY A 73 9.42 -3.58 -1.55
N GLY A 74 8.73 -3.97 -2.63
CA GLY A 74 8.80 -3.21 -3.89
C GLY A 74 8.33 -1.77 -3.78
N ALA A 75 7.35 -1.49 -2.91
CA ALA A 75 6.92 -0.11 -2.63
C ALA A 75 7.97 0.68 -1.83
N LYS A 76 8.74 0.00 -0.94
CA LYS A 76 9.90 0.60 -0.26
C LYS A 76 11.00 0.98 -1.25
N ASP A 77 11.26 0.14 -2.26
CA ASP A 77 12.26 0.45 -3.29
C ASP A 77 11.85 1.68 -4.11
N VAL A 78 10.57 1.78 -4.48
CA VAL A 78 10.01 2.97 -5.14
C VAL A 78 10.13 4.21 -4.25
N ALA A 79 9.73 4.13 -2.98
CA ALA A 79 9.85 5.23 -2.02
C ALA A 79 11.31 5.70 -1.88
N THR A 80 12.24 4.75 -1.84
CA THR A 80 13.68 5.02 -1.74
C THR A 80 14.20 5.75 -2.98
N LYS A 81 13.82 5.30 -4.18
CA LYS A 81 14.18 5.96 -5.44
C LYS A 81 13.60 7.36 -5.57
N ILE A 82 12.33 7.56 -5.18
CA ILE A 82 11.73 8.90 -5.08
C ILE A 82 12.55 9.78 -4.13
N GLY A 83 12.93 9.24 -2.96
CA GLY A 83 13.75 9.94 -1.99
C GLY A 83 15.11 10.36 -2.55
N TYR A 84 15.78 9.51 -3.33
CA TYR A 84 17.03 9.88 -4.01
C TYR A 84 16.83 10.97 -5.07
N ASN A 85 15.76 10.92 -5.86
CA ASN A 85 15.47 11.97 -6.86
C ASN A 85 15.18 13.33 -6.18
N LEU A 86 14.47 13.33 -5.04
CA LEU A 86 14.26 14.54 -4.24
C LEU A 86 15.56 15.06 -3.61
N GLN A 87 16.43 14.15 -3.18
CA GLN A 87 17.76 14.50 -2.67
C GLN A 87 18.64 15.13 -3.75
N GLU A 88 18.66 14.55 -4.96
CA GLU A 88 19.35 15.11 -6.12
C GLU A 88 18.82 16.49 -6.50
N ALA A 89 17.52 16.74 -6.28
CA ALA A 89 16.91 18.06 -6.43
C ALA A 89 17.25 19.05 -5.29
N GLY A 90 18.04 18.64 -4.29
CA GLY A 90 18.55 19.50 -3.23
C GLY A 90 17.81 19.44 -1.89
N TYR A 91 16.80 18.57 -1.75
CA TYR A 91 16.06 18.43 -0.49
C TYR A 91 16.81 17.56 0.51
N ASN A 92 16.65 17.85 1.80
CA ASN A 92 16.99 16.89 2.84
C ASN A 92 15.78 16.00 3.10
N VAL A 93 15.95 14.70 2.85
CA VAL A 93 14.82 13.77 2.69
C VAL A 93 14.74 12.82 3.88
N THR A 94 13.54 12.58 4.38
CA THR A 94 13.26 11.51 5.34
C THR A 94 12.39 10.45 4.69
N LEU A 95 12.85 9.20 4.65
CA LEU A 95 11.98 8.05 4.37
C LEU A 95 11.32 7.61 5.67
N ALA A 96 10.01 7.47 5.69
CA ALA A 96 9.23 7.18 6.87
C ALA A 96 8.20 6.09 6.59
N GLY A 97 8.15 5.04 7.42
CA GLY A 97 7.06 4.10 7.38
C GLY A 97 5.74 4.79 7.76
N VAL A 98 4.62 4.35 7.18
CA VAL A 98 3.30 4.97 7.34
C VAL A 98 2.77 4.99 8.80
N LYS A 99 3.32 4.16 9.68
CA LYS A 99 3.02 4.15 11.13
C LYS A 99 4.14 4.74 11.98
N SER A 100 5.16 5.35 11.38
CA SER A 100 6.22 6.03 12.12
C SER A 100 5.71 7.30 12.81
N GLY A 101 6.29 7.65 13.95
CA GLY A 101 5.89 8.85 14.70
C GLY A 101 6.10 10.15 13.93
N ILE A 102 7.12 10.20 13.05
CA ILE A 102 7.42 11.38 12.23
C ILE A 102 6.44 11.55 11.05
N ALA A 103 5.75 10.48 10.66
CA ALA A 103 4.71 10.58 9.63
C ALA A 103 3.43 11.24 10.15
N VAL A 104 3.24 11.37 11.47
CA VAL A 104 1.99 11.91 12.05
C VAL A 104 1.82 13.41 11.76
N ASP A 105 2.91 14.16 11.77
CA ASP A 105 2.90 15.60 11.51
C ASP A 105 3.93 15.95 10.45
N VAL A 106 3.44 16.41 9.30
CA VAL A 106 4.27 16.76 8.15
C VAL A 106 4.43 18.28 7.98
N ALA A 107 3.96 19.11 8.91
CA ALA A 107 3.95 20.57 8.75
C ALA A 107 5.34 21.19 8.53
N GLY A 108 6.41 20.52 8.97
CA GLY A 108 7.80 20.95 8.77
C GLY A 108 8.42 20.58 7.43
N TYR A 109 7.68 19.95 6.51
CA TYR A 109 8.18 19.51 5.21
C TYR A 109 7.58 20.34 4.07
N ASP A 110 8.42 20.77 3.12
CA ASP A 110 8.00 21.48 1.91
C ASP A 110 7.38 20.51 0.88
N VAL A 111 7.88 19.27 0.85
CA VAL A 111 7.43 18.21 -0.04
C VAL A 111 7.03 16.97 0.76
N VAL A 112 5.81 16.50 0.52
CA VAL A 112 5.26 15.29 1.17
C VAL A 112 4.88 14.30 0.07
N VAL A 113 5.53 13.15 0.05
CA VAL A 113 5.16 12.04 -0.84
C VAL A 113 4.58 10.92 0.01
N VAL A 114 3.45 10.37 -0.41
CA VAL A 114 2.80 9.23 0.26
C VAL A 114 2.59 8.09 -0.73
N GLY A 115 2.82 6.85 -0.34
CA GLY A 115 2.42 5.75 -1.21
C GLY A 115 2.67 4.37 -0.66
N GLY A 116 2.37 3.37 -1.48
CA GLY A 116 2.50 1.98 -1.07
C GLY A 116 2.04 1.02 -2.16
N PRO A 117 1.87 -0.26 -1.82
CA PRO A 117 1.44 -1.26 -2.78
C PRO A 117 -0.04 -1.06 -3.16
N ILE A 118 -0.36 -1.43 -4.40
CA ILE A 118 -1.73 -1.54 -4.92
C ILE A 118 -2.12 -3.02 -4.87
N TYR A 119 -3.09 -3.34 -4.03
CA TYR A 119 -3.65 -4.68 -3.87
C TYR A 119 -5.10 -4.71 -4.32
N ALA A 120 -5.44 -5.70 -5.17
CA ALA A 120 -6.79 -5.88 -5.71
C ALA A 120 -7.37 -4.58 -6.33
N GLY A 121 -6.53 -3.77 -6.97
CA GLY A 121 -6.94 -2.51 -7.61
C GLY A 121 -7.18 -1.33 -6.66
N LYS A 122 -6.71 -1.42 -5.41
CA LYS A 122 -6.78 -0.32 -4.44
C LYS A 122 -5.43 -0.14 -3.72
N PRO A 123 -5.10 1.06 -3.23
CA PRO A 123 -3.94 1.25 -2.36
C PRO A 123 -4.07 0.41 -1.10
N ALA A 124 -2.97 0.07 -0.46
CA ALA A 124 -2.99 -0.54 0.88
C ALA A 124 -3.85 0.30 1.84
N LYS A 125 -4.53 -0.38 2.78
CA LYS A 125 -5.47 0.29 3.69
C LYS A 125 -4.75 1.32 4.56
N SER A 126 -3.54 1.02 5.02
CA SER A 126 -2.68 1.95 5.75
C SER A 126 -2.39 3.24 4.99
N VAL A 127 -2.17 3.16 3.67
CA VAL A 127 -1.99 4.33 2.78
C VAL A 127 -3.28 5.13 2.65
N GLN A 128 -4.43 4.45 2.45
CA GLN A 128 -5.73 5.11 2.36
C GLN A 128 -6.08 5.86 3.66
N GLU A 129 -5.87 5.20 4.81
CA GLU A 129 -6.09 5.79 6.13
C GLU A 129 -5.19 7.02 6.34
N TYR A 130 -3.90 6.89 6.00
CA TYR A 130 -2.94 7.98 6.12
C TYR A 130 -3.35 9.18 5.26
N LEU A 131 -3.60 8.97 3.97
CA LEU A 131 -4.04 10.03 3.04
C LEU A 131 -5.34 10.70 3.46
N SER A 132 -6.28 9.94 4.04
CA SER A 132 -7.55 10.48 4.53
C SER A 132 -7.38 11.37 5.77
N SER A 133 -6.31 11.17 6.53
CA SER A 133 -5.96 11.97 7.72
C SER A 133 -4.89 13.04 7.47
N LEU A 134 -4.28 13.03 6.28
CA LEU A 134 -3.17 13.91 5.93
C LEU A 134 -3.64 15.36 5.93
N SER A 135 -3.03 16.15 6.81
CA SER A 135 -3.31 17.58 6.95
C SER A 135 -2.16 18.38 6.33
N ALA A 136 -2.11 18.43 5.00
CA ALA A 136 -1.16 19.26 4.27
C ALA A 136 -1.71 20.68 4.03
N THR A 137 -0.84 21.68 4.10
CA THR A 137 -1.18 23.08 3.78
C THR A 137 -1.00 23.37 2.29
N GLU A 138 -1.62 24.43 1.77
CA GLU A 138 -1.48 24.83 0.35
C GLU A 138 -0.05 25.17 -0.07
N LYS A 139 0.87 25.38 0.89
CA LYS A 139 2.28 25.65 0.62
C LYS A 139 3.08 24.38 0.34
N GLN A 140 2.58 23.22 0.76
CA GLN A 140 3.27 21.95 0.62
C GLN A 140 2.95 21.32 -0.73
N LYS A 141 3.97 20.76 -1.38
CA LYS A 141 3.80 19.93 -2.58
C LYS A 141 3.46 18.51 -2.14
N VAL A 142 2.31 17.99 -2.59
CA VAL A 142 1.84 16.65 -2.19
C VAL A 142 1.87 15.70 -3.38
N GLY A 143 2.70 14.66 -3.28
CA GLY A 143 2.81 13.59 -4.27
C GLY A 143 2.21 12.28 -3.76
N VAL A 144 1.58 11.49 -4.64
CA VAL A 144 1.14 10.13 -4.31
C VAL A 144 1.67 9.10 -5.30
N PHE A 145 2.22 8.00 -4.79
CA PHE A 145 2.65 6.88 -5.63
C PHE A 145 1.93 5.57 -5.27
N GLY A 146 1.72 4.73 -6.28
CA GLY A 146 1.27 3.35 -6.12
C GLY A 146 2.26 2.37 -6.76
N TYR A 147 2.50 1.22 -6.14
CA TYR A 147 3.31 0.14 -6.70
C TYR A 147 2.46 -1.11 -6.94
N GLY A 148 2.37 -1.59 -8.17
CA GLY A 148 1.52 -2.74 -8.50
C GLY A 148 1.92 -3.47 -9.78
N SER A 149 1.08 -4.39 -10.22
CA SER A 149 1.30 -5.20 -11.44
C SER A 149 0.43 -4.79 -12.62
N ILE A 150 -0.63 -4.02 -12.39
CA ILE A 150 -1.55 -3.57 -13.43
C ILE A 150 -1.11 -2.18 -13.89
N ALA A 151 -0.75 -2.08 -15.16
CA ALA A 151 -0.38 -0.81 -15.77
C ALA A 151 -1.57 0.14 -15.88
N ILE A 152 -1.28 1.43 -15.75
CA ILE A 152 -2.15 2.55 -16.06
C ILE A 152 -1.31 3.58 -16.80
N ASP A 153 -1.93 4.35 -17.67
CA ASP A 153 -1.25 5.45 -18.34
C ASP A 153 -0.99 6.58 -17.33
N ASN A 154 0.29 6.82 -17.02
CA ASN A 154 0.69 7.88 -16.08
C ASN A 154 0.43 9.29 -16.61
N SER A 155 0.12 9.46 -17.90
CA SER A 155 -0.31 10.74 -18.45
C SER A 155 -1.77 11.09 -18.09
N ASP A 156 -2.61 10.08 -17.81
CA ASP A 156 -3.96 10.28 -17.26
C ASP A 156 -3.91 10.41 -15.73
N THR A 157 -3.49 11.60 -15.28
CA THR A 157 -3.33 11.89 -13.85
C THR A 157 -4.62 11.73 -13.05
N ALA A 158 -5.80 11.91 -13.67
CA ALA A 158 -7.08 11.71 -13.00
C ALA A 158 -7.36 10.22 -12.76
N ALA A 159 -7.08 9.36 -13.73
CA ALA A 159 -7.20 7.91 -13.58
C ALA A 159 -6.17 7.37 -12.57
N VAL A 160 -4.92 7.85 -12.64
CA VAL A 160 -3.87 7.48 -11.68
C VAL A 160 -4.27 7.90 -10.27
N ALA A 161 -4.73 9.14 -10.06
CA ALA A 161 -5.12 9.61 -8.73
C ALA A 161 -6.23 8.76 -8.10
N LYS A 162 -7.22 8.34 -8.90
CA LYS A 162 -8.27 7.41 -8.44
C LYS A 162 -7.72 6.05 -8.01
N ASP A 163 -6.69 5.57 -8.71
CA ASP A 163 -6.09 4.26 -8.47
C ASP A 163 -5.11 4.28 -7.28
N VAL A 164 -4.27 5.31 -7.15
CA VAL A 164 -3.17 5.34 -6.16
C VAL A 164 -3.49 6.09 -4.87
N ALA A 165 -4.43 7.04 -4.90
CA ALA A 165 -4.79 7.82 -3.72
C ALA A 165 -6.13 7.40 -3.12
N ALA A 166 -7.11 7.03 -3.97
CA ALA A 166 -8.46 6.64 -3.55
C ALA A 166 -9.09 7.60 -2.52
N LEU A 167 -8.85 8.92 -2.68
CA LEU A 167 -9.31 9.93 -1.73
C LEU A 167 -10.84 9.91 -1.61
N PRO A 168 -11.40 10.08 -0.40
CA PRO A 168 -12.84 10.19 -0.21
C PRO A 168 -13.43 11.36 -1.01
N GLU A 169 -14.68 11.21 -1.46
CA GLU A 169 -15.42 12.32 -2.04
C GLU A 169 -15.48 13.50 -1.07
N GLY A 170 -15.12 14.70 -1.54
CA GLY A 170 -15.05 15.91 -0.72
C GLY A 170 -13.72 16.12 0.00
N SER A 171 -12.70 15.27 -0.22
CA SER A 171 -11.33 15.56 0.25
C SER A 171 -10.84 16.90 -0.30
N THR A 172 -10.28 17.73 0.58
CA THR A 172 -9.65 19.01 0.23
C THR A 172 -8.15 18.87 -0.02
N THR A 173 -7.59 17.66 0.12
CA THR A 173 -6.16 17.41 -0.10
C THR A 173 -5.84 17.56 -1.58
N LYS A 174 -5.18 18.67 -1.92
CA LYS A 174 -4.67 18.91 -3.26
C LYS A 174 -3.46 18.00 -3.50
N LEU A 175 -3.49 17.24 -4.59
CA LEU A 175 -2.35 16.45 -5.06
C LEU A 175 -1.68 17.20 -6.20
N ASP A 176 -0.37 17.45 -6.08
CA ASP A 176 0.42 18.13 -7.12
C ASP A 176 0.96 17.14 -8.16
N ALA A 177 1.24 15.90 -7.75
CA ALA A 177 1.63 14.85 -8.68
C ALA A 177 1.15 13.47 -8.21
N VAL A 178 0.88 12.60 -9.17
CA VAL A 178 0.61 11.18 -8.94
C VAL A 178 1.40 10.30 -9.91
N VAL A 179 1.70 9.07 -9.50
CA VAL A 179 2.35 8.06 -10.35
C VAL A 179 1.96 6.64 -9.92
N LYS A 180 1.75 5.75 -10.88
CA LYS A 180 1.71 4.31 -10.66
C LYS A 180 2.95 3.68 -11.26
N VAL A 181 3.70 2.95 -10.44
CA VAL A 181 4.88 2.19 -10.82
C VAL A 181 4.50 0.73 -10.97
N VAL A 182 4.85 0.13 -12.11
CA VAL A 182 4.55 -1.26 -12.41
C VAL A 182 5.78 -2.13 -12.14
N SER A 183 5.59 -3.28 -11.50
CA SER A 183 6.66 -4.26 -11.34
C SER A 183 7.22 -4.71 -12.70
N GLY A 184 8.53 -4.53 -12.91
CA GLY A 184 9.22 -4.94 -14.14
C GLY A 184 9.17 -3.94 -15.29
N SER A 185 8.64 -2.73 -15.09
CA SER A 185 8.75 -1.62 -16.05
C SER A 185 10.01 -0.78 -15.82
N ASP A 186 10.23 0.24 -16.66
CA ASP A 186 11.23 1.27 -16.41
C ASP A 186 10.78 2.15 -15.23
N VAL A 187 11.23 1.75 -14.03
CA VAL A 187 10.90 2.42 -12.77
C VAL A 187 11.56 3.80 -12.67
N ASP A 188 12.76 3.95 -13.22
CA ASP A 188 13.57 5.16 -13.02
C ASP A 188 13.01 6.34 -13.81
N ALA A 189 12.65 6.13 -15.08
CA ALA A 189 12.02 7.17 -15.89
C ALA A 189 10.68 7.65 -15.31
N ALA A 190 9.86 6.72 -14.80
CA ALA A 190 8.57 7.05 -14.19
C ALA A 190 8.71 7.87 -12.90
N ILE A 191 9.70 7.53 -12.07
CA ILE A 191 9.99 8.26 -10.82
C ILE A 191 10.58 9.63 -11.11
N GLN A 192 11.48 9.74 -12.09
CA GLN A 192 12.09 11.02 -12.46
C GLN A 192 11.04 12.00 -13.02
N ASP A 193 10.17 11.53 -13.91
CA ASP A 193 9.03 12.32 -14.42
C ASP A 193 8.10 12.76 -13.28
N PHE A 194 7.76 11.83 -12.38
CA PHE A 194 6.93 12.12 -11.21
C PHE A 194 7.53 13.22 -10.32
N VAL A 195 8.81 13.11 -9.96
CA VAL A 195 9.48 14.12 -9.12
C VAL A 195 9.58 15.46 -9.86
N THR A 196 9.84 15.45 -11.17
CA THR A 196 9.86 16.69 -11.97
C THR A 196 8.51 17.41 -11.93
N ARG A 197 7.40 16.68 -12.11
CA ARG A 197 6.04 17.26 -12.02
C ARG A 197 5.69 17.71 -10.60
N LEU A 198 6.13 16.97 -9.58
CA LEU A 198 5.89 17.31 -8.17
C LEU A 198 6.55 18.63 -7.77
N LEU A 199 7.73 18.91 -8.31
CA LEU A 199 8.54 20.09 -7.96
C LEU A 199 8.25 21.32 -8.83
N ALA A 200 7.51 21.17 -9.93
CA ALA A 200 7.08 22.28 -10.80
C ALA A 200 6.03 23.17 -10.12
#